data_AF-A0A842SHT3-F1
#
_entry.id   AF-A0A842SHT3-F1
#
_cell.length_a   1.000
_cell.length_b   1.000
_cell.length_c   1.000
_cell.angle_alpha   90.00
_cell.angle_beta   90.00
_cell.angle_gamma   90.00
#
_symmetry.space_group_name_H-M   'P 1'
#
loop_
_entity.id
_entity.type
_entity.pdbx_description
1 polymer ?
#
loop_
_entity_poly.entity_id
_entity_poly.type
_entity_poly.pdbx_seq_one_letter_code
_entity_poly.pdbx_strand_id
1 'polypeptide(L)' 'MERNERKNGLIGKKLIVVFEDARDHYARKTGTCTLFTDTELILDDKHLLPIGRIIRAEVID' A
#
# COMPACT_ATOMS: atom_id res chain seq x y z
N MET A 1 -19.86 1.95 -3.23
CA MET A 1 -19.39 0.76 -2.49
C MET A 1 -18.12 0.12 -3.08
N GLU A 2 -17.49 0.69 -4.12
CA GLU A 2 -16.36 0.05 -4.85
C GLU A 2 -14.96 0.17 -4.21
N ARG A 3 -14.78 0.98 -3.15
CA ARG A 3 -13.44 1.28 -2.62
C ARG A 3 -12.85 0.15 -1.76
N ASN A 4 -13.70 -0.72 -1.19
CA ASN A 4 -13.26 -1.82 -0.33
C ASN A 4 -12.93 -3.11 -1.10
N GLU A 5 -13.60 -3.38 -2.22
CA GLU A 5 -13.34 -4.57 -3.03
C GLU A 5 -11.94 -4.57 -3.65
N ARG A 6 -11.45 -3.39 -4.09
CA ARG A 6 -10.08 -3.25 -4.60
C ARG A 6 -9.01 -3.49 -3.54
N LYS A 7 -9.27 -3.11 -2.28
CA LYS A 7 -8.31 -3.31 -1.17
C LYS A 7 -8.13 -4.80 -0.85
N ASN A 8 -9.22 -5.57 -0.84
CA ASN A 8 -9.16 -7.01 -0.59
C ASN A 8 -8.30 -7.75 -1.62
N GLY A 9 -8.27 -7.28 -2.89
CA GLY A 9 -7.46 -7.89 -3.95
C GLY A 9 -5.94 -7.73 -3.78
N LEU A 10 -5.49 -6.87 -2.86
CA LEU A 10 -4.08 -6.55 -2.61
C LEU A 10 -3.52 -7.22 -1.34
N ILE A 11 -4.38 -7.57 -0.38
CA ILE A 11 -3.96 -8.14 0.91
C ILE A 11 -3.38 -9.55 0.72
N GLY A 12 -2.30 -9.83 1.43
CA GLY A 12 -1.55 -11.08 1.36
C GLY A 12 -0.67 -11.22 0.12
N LYS A 13 -0.72 -10.26 -0.82
CA LYS A 13 0.10 -10.28 -2.02
C LYS A 13 1.35 -9.45 -1.85
N LYS A 14 2.42 -9.85 -2.56
CA LYS A 14 3.62 -9.03 -2.70
C LYS A 14 3.34 -7.93 -3.69
N LEU A 15 3.53 -6.69 -3.27
CA LEU A 15 3.26 -5.50 -4.08
C LEU A 15 4.53 -4.65 -4.21
N ILE A 16 4.60 -3.90 -5.29
CA ILE A 16 5.36 -2.65 -5.39
C ILE A 16 4.39 -1.49 -5.17
N VAL A 17 4.74 -0.56 -4.27
CA VAL A 17 3.96 0.62 -3.94
C VAL A 17 4.82 1.87 -4.14
N VAL A 18 4.27 2.86 -4.85
CA VAL A 18 4.82 4.21 -4.99
C VAL A 18 3.91 5.17 -4.23
N PHE A 19 4.47 5.97 -3.34
CA PHE A 19 3.74 6.89 -2.48
C PHE A 19 4.52 8.18 -2.24
N GLU A 20 3.81 9.24 -1.84
CA GLU A 20 4.42 10.50 -1.40
C GLU A 20 4.78 10.42 0.08
N ASP A 21 6.04 10.65 0.41
CA ASP A 21 6.50 10.69 1.79
C ASP A 21 6.11 12.01 2.50
N ALA A 22 6.59 12.22 3.72
CA ALA A 22 6.27 13.43 4.49
C ALA A 22 6.98 14.70 3.98
N ARG A 23 7.86 14.59 2.98
CA ARG A 23 8.65 15.68 2.38
C ARG A 23 8.26 15.90 0.91
N ASP A 24 7.09 15.42 0.51
CA ASP A 24 6.59 15.49 -0.87
C ASP A 24 7.55 14.84 -1.90
N HIS A 25 8.36 13.88 -1.44
CA HIS A 25 9.19 13.07 -2.33
C HIS A 25 8.49 11.76 -2.67
N TYR A 26 8.72 11.29 -3.91
CA TYR A 26 8.27 9.98 -4.34
C TYR A 26 9.15 8.89 -3.75
N ALA A 27 8.55 8.03 -2.93
CA ALA A 27 9.18 6.85 -2.36
C ALA A 27 8.59 5.58 -2.98
N ARG A 28 9.42 4.55 -3.12
CA ARG A 28 9.03 3.22 -3.60
C ARG A 28 9.33 2.18 -2.53
N LYS A 29 8.36 1.31 -2.26
CA LYS A 29 8.52 0.15 -1.38
C LYS A 29 7.99 -1.11 -2.04
N THR A 30 8.54 -2.24 -1.63
CA THR A 30 8.09 -3.56 -2.06
C THR A 30 7.94 -4.43 -0.83
N GLY A 31 6.87 -5.21 -0.77
CA GLY A 31 6.63 -6.13 0.34
C GLY A 31 5.26 -6.79 0.26
N THR A 32 5.02 -7.75 1.15
CA THR A 32 3.70 -8.36 1.34
C THR A 32 2.78 -7.39 2.03
N CYS A 33 1.61 -7.15 1.45
CA CYS A 33 0.65 -6.16 1.91
C CYS A 33 -0.32 -6.72 2.94
N THR A 34 -0.44 -6.03 4.07
CA THR A 34 -1.42 -6.29 5.12
C THR A 34 -2.26 -5.04 5.34
N LEU A 35 -3.56 -5.19 5.56
CA LEU A 35 -4.41 -4.07 5.94
C LEU A 35 -4.21 -3.81 7.44
N PHE A 36 -3.88 -2.57 7.80
CA PHE A 36 -3.77 -2.19 9.21
C PHE A 36 -5.04 -1.51 9.69
N THR A 37 -5.48 -0.48 8.98
CA THR A 37 -6.73 0.24 9.21
C THR A 37 -7.41 0.52 7.88
N ASP A 38 -8.63 1.07 7.92
CA ASP A 38 -9.32 1.49 6.68
C ASP A 38 -8.56 2.58 5.91
N THR A 39 -7.57 3.23 6.51
CA THR A 39 -6.79 4.32 5.90
C THR A 39 -5.31 3.99 5.73
N GLU A 40 -4.81 2.86 6.23
CA GLU A 40 -3.39 2.53 6.25
C GLU A 40 -3.11 1.07 5.86
N LEU A 41 -2.03 0.87 5.12
CA LEU A 41 -1.48 -0.44 4.77
C LEU A 41 -0.15 -0.64 5.46
N ILE A 42 0.20 -1.90 5.70
CA ILE A 42 1.53 -2.30 6.16
C ILE A 42 2.18 -3.16 5.08
N LEU A 43 3.44 -2.87 4.74
CA LEU A 43 4.28 -3.77 3.95
C LEU A 43 5.32 -4.47 4.84
N ASP A 44 5.43 -5.79 4.68
CA ASP A 44 6.38 -6.68 5.38
C ASP A 44 6.41 -6.48 6.91
N ASP A 45 5.26 -6.13 7.51
CA ASP A 45 5.11 -5.84 8.94
C ASP A 45 6.02 -4.71 9.48
N LYS A 46 6.58 -3.87 8.59
CA LYS A 46 7.60 -2.86 8.93
C LYS A 46 7.27 -1.47 8.44
N HIS A 47 6.52 -1.35 7.35
CA HIS A 47 6.29 -0.07 6.67
C HIS A 47 4.81 0.29 6.68
N LEU A 48 4.43 1.20 7.57
CA LEU A 48 3.09 1.78 7.61
C LEU A 48 2.95 2.86 6.53
N LEU A 49 1.97 2.70 5.64
CA LEU A 49 1.73 3.53 4.46
C LEU A 49 0.29 4.07 4.46
N PRO A 50 0.09 5.40 4.47
CA PRO A 50 -1.24 5.98 4.34
C PRO A 50 -1.79 5.74 2.94
N ILE A 51 -2.97 5.10 2.84
CA ILE A 51 -3.62 4.77 1.56
C ILE A 51 -3.87 6.03 0.73
N GLY A 52 -4.21 7.14 1.39
CA GLY A 52 -4.45 8.43 0.72
C GLY A 52 -3.22 9.02 0.03
N ARG A 53 -2.00 8.52 0.32
CA ARG A 53 -0.74 8.99 -0.28
C ARG A 53 -0.17 8.02 -1.31
N ILE A 54 -0.85 6.89 -1.56
CA ILE A 54 -0.42 5.91 -2.56
C ILE A 54 -0.79 6.43 -3.94
N ILE A 55 0.22 6.59 -4.79
CA ILE A 55 0.08 7.01 -6.17
C ILE A 55 -0.19 5.80 -7.06
N ARG A 56 0.54 4.70 -6.83
CA ARG A 56 0.45 3.46 -7.61
C ARG A 56 0.78 2.26 -6.74
N ALA A 57 0.03 1.18 -6.91
CA ALA A 57 0.31 -0.12 -6.31
C ALA A 57 0.13 -1.21 -7.36
N GLU A 58 1.10 -2.12 -7.47
CA GLU A 58 1.06 -3.23 -8.42
C GLU A 58 1.45 -4.52 -7.73
N VAL A 59 0.73 -5.61 -8.03
CA VAL A 59 1.08 -6.95 -7.59
C VAL A 59 2.28 -7.42 -8.41
N ILE A 60 3.27 -8.03 -7.74
CA ILE A 60 4.39 -8.71 -8.38
C ILE A 60 4.32 -10.20 -8.00
N ASP A 61 4.12 -11.06 -9.00
CA ASP A 61 4.20 -12.52 -8.86
C ASP A 61 5.65 -12.99 -8.67
#